data_AF-A0A6C0H1E1-F1
#
_entry.id   AF-A0A6C0H1E1-F1
#
_cell.length_a   1.000
_cell.length_b   1.000
_cell.length_c   1.000
_cell.angle_alpha   90.00
_cell.angle_beta   90.00
_cell.angle_gamma   90.00
#
_symmetry.space_group_name_H-M   'P 1'
#
loop_
_entity.id
_entity.type
_entity.pdbx_description
1 polymer ?
#
loop_
_entity_poly.entity_id
_entity_poly.type
_entity_poly.pdbx_seq_one_letter_code
_entity_poly.pdbx_strand_id
1 'polypeptide(L)'
;MSQQLPANPPNGNILVDLNDISTMKKQEHIPFWTENPNIIFDAKYIFEFFPVEGMSYEQKLNAVTRTVILLTIIGMTISSSLRLFLISLVTIGAIFLLYYYHTKEQEKKDVKKELQSIKESFEGPARDYLTKNNISVAEPIFTEPTSSNPFNNVLVTDYDYNPNKQPAPPAFNKNINEKILTQAKQFVNEANPDQPNISNKLFASLGDNLDFEQSLRPFHSTASTTIPNDQNAFAEFCYGSMISCKEGNDFACARNLSRHTNY
;
A
#
# COMPACT_ATOMS: atom_id res chain seq x y z
N MET A 1 -31.73 36.94 -32.60
CA MET A 1 -31.70 35.74 -33.47
C MET A 1 -30.85 34.72 -32.76
N SER A 2 -31.47 33.59 -32.44
CA SER A 2 -31.23 32.79 -31.23
C SER A 2 -29.95 31.96 -31.25
N GLN A 3 -29.27 31.90 -30.10
CA GLN A 3 -28.23 30.93 -29.77
C GLN A 3 -28.84 29.52 -29.67
N GLN A 4 -28.13 28.51 -30.16
CA GLN A 4 -28.48 27.10 -29.97
C GLN A 4 -27.25 26.35 -29.48
N LEU A 5 -27.31 25.86 -28.24
CA LEU A 5 -26.29 25.01 -27.60
C LEU A 5 -26.16 23.66 -28.33
N PRO A 6 -24.97 23.03 -28.32
CA PRO A 6 -24.84 21.63 -28.71
C PRO A 6 -25.40 20.69 -27.64
N ALA A 7 -26.07 19.63 -28.11
CA ALA A 7 -26.79 18.63 -27.31
C ALA A 7 -25.86 17.67 -26.56
N ASN A 8 -26.30 17.26 -25.36
CA ASN A 8 -25.71 16.22 -24.53
C ASN A 8 -25.91 14.83 -25.18
N PRO A 9 -24.95 13.88 -25.12
CA PRO A 9 -25.18 12.52 -25.59
C PRO A 9 -26.11 11.74 -24.63
N PRO A 10 -26.90 10.77 -25.15
CA PRO A 10 -27.86 10.04 -24.33
C PRO A 10 -27.16 9.08 -23.38
N ASN A 11 -27.64 9.06 -22.13
CA ASN A 11 -27.29 8.08 -21.10
C ASN A 11 -27.62 6.66 -21.61
N GLY A 12 -26.60 5.94 -22.07
CA GLY A 12 -26.66 4.51 -22.32
C GLY A 12 -26.62 3.78 -20.98
N ASN A 13 -27.76 3.31 -20.51
CA ASN A 13 -27.83 2.33 -19.44
C ASN A 13 -27.14 1.05 -19.91
N ILE A 14 -25.91 0.82 -19.45
CA ILE A 14 -25.26 -0.49 -19.54
C ILE A 14 -25.96 -1.38 -18.50
N LEU A 15 -27.06 -1.99 -18.91
CA LEU A 15 -27.62 -3.13 -18.19
C LEU A 15 -26.69 -4.30 -18.43
N VAL A 16 -25.77 -4.52 -17.48
CA VAL A 16 -25.02 -5.78 -17.38
C VAL A 16 -26.06 -6.86 -17.11
N ASP A 17 -26.26 -7.74 -18.09
CA ASP A 17 -27.14 -8.88 -17.97
C ASP A 17 -26.61 -9.79 -16.85
N LEU A 18 -27.39 -9.96 -15.79
CA LEU A 18 -27.04 -10.77 -14.62
C LEU A 18 -26.81 -12.25 -14.98
N ASN A 19 -27.22 -12.68 -16.17
CA ASN A 19 -26.93 -14.02 -16.69
C ASN A 19 -25.49 -14.20 -17.18
N ASP A 20 -24.75 -13.14 -17.54
CA ASP A 20 -23.34 -13.26 -17.97
C ASP A 20 -22.38 -13.57 -16.79
N ILE A 21 -22.84 -13.38 -15.56
CA ILE A 21 -22.07 -13.74 -14.35
C ILE A 21 -22.10 -15.26 -14.11
N SER A 22 -23.10 -15.97 -14.64
CA SER A 22 -23.34 -17.39 -14.36
C SER A 22 -22.42 -18.36 -15.14
N THR A 23 -21.63 -17.86 -16.10
CA THR A 23 -20.76 -18.70 -16.96
C THR A 23 -19.27 -18.55 -16.67
N MET A 24 -18.87 -17.89 -15.58
CA MET A 24 -17.49 -17.98 -15.06
C MET A 24 -17.28 -19.36 -14.42
N LYS A 25 -17.02 -20.36 -15.28
CA LYS A 25 -16.67 -21.73 -14.90
C LYS A 25 -15.49 -21.68 -13.94
N LYS A 26 -15.75 -21.95 -12.66
CA LYS A 26 -14.74 -22.06 -11.59
C LYS A 26 -13.58 -22.92 -12.10
N GLN A 27 -12.41 -22.30 -12.24
CA GLN A 27 -11.21 -22.99 -12.69
C GLN A 27 -10.85 -24.02 -11.62
N GLU A 28 -10.96 -25.29 -11.98
CA GLU A 28 -10.73 -26.40 -11.08
C GLU A 28 -9.22 -26.52 -10.80
N HIS A 29 -8.81 -26.58 -9.53
CA HIS A 29 -7.39 -26.69 -9.16
C HIS A 29 -6.86 -28.07 -9.57
N ILE A 30 -5.82 -28.08 -10.41
CA ILE A 30 -5.19 -29.30 -10.91
C ILE A 30 -3.87 -29.49 -10.16
N PRO A 31 -3.73 -30.54 -9.34
CA PRO A 31 -2.50 -30.77 -8.59
C PRO A 31 -1.36 -31.21 -9.52
N PHE A 32 -0.12 -31.01 -9.07
CA PHE A 32 1.05 -31.54 -9.76
C PHE A 32 1.12 -33.06 -9.60
N TRP A 33 1.70 -33.76 -10.58
CA TRP A 33 1.69 -35.23 -10.62
C TRP A 33 2.40 -35.91 -9.44
N THR A 34 3.26 -35.21 -8.69
CA THR A 34 3.85 -35.77 -7.47
C THR A 34 2.86 -35.90 -6.33
N GLU A 35 1.85 -35.03 -6.28
CA GLU A 35 0.78 -35.10 -5.29
C GLU A 35 -0.24 -36.16 -5.71
N ASN A 36 -0.57 -36.20 -7.01
CA ASN A 36 -1.47 -37.20 -7.58
C ASN A 36 -0.93 -37.72 -8.93
N PRO A 37 -0.30 -38.91 -8.97
CA PRO A 37 0.29 -39.45 -10.20
C PRO A 37 -0.74 -39.81 -11.27
N ASN A 38 -2.01 -40.05 -10.89
CA ASN A 38 -3.07 -40.39 -11.83
C ASN A 38 -3.40 -39.23 -12.78
N ILE A 39 -3.03 -37.99 -12.44
CA ILE A 39 -3.31 -36.80 -13.26
C ILE A 39 -2.63 -36.84 -14.63
N ILE A 40 -1.55 -37.62 -14.77
CA ILE A 40 -0.84 -37.81 -16.04
C ILE A 40 -1.72 -38.59 -17.03
N PHE A 41 -2.52 -39.55 -16.53
CA PHE A 41 -3.32 -40.48 -17.33
C PHE A 41 -4.83 -40.19 -17.30
N ASP A 42 -5.23 -39.06 -16.72
CA ASP A 42 -6.63 -38.66 -16.65
C ASP A 42 -7.18 -38.37 -18.06
N ALA A 43 -8.31 -39.00 -18.40
CA ALA A 43 -8.99 -38.88 -19.70
C ALA A 43 -9.35 -37.43 -20.06
N LYS A 44 -9.58 -36.57 -19.06
CA LYS A 44 -9.90 -35.16 -19.27
C LYS A 44 -8.71 -34.36 -19.82
N TYR A 45 -7.49 -34.74 -19.46
CA TYR A 45 -6.28 -33.98 -19.72
C TYR A 45 -5.28 -34.73 -20.63
N ILE A 46 -5.63 -35.93 -21.09
CA ILE A 46 -4.73 -36.82 -21.85
C ILE A 46 -4.24 -36.22 -23.17
N PHE A 47 -5.01 -35.30 -23.77
CA PHE A 47 -4.67 -34.62 -25.02
C PHE A 47 -3.98 -33.26 -24.81
N GLU A 48 -3.72 -32.87 -23.56
CA GLU A 48 -2.98 -31.64 -23.23
C GLU A 48 -1.47 -31.91 -23.26
N PHE A 49 -0.89 -31.85 -24.45
CA PHE A 49 0.54 -32.10 -24.67
C PHE A 49 1.40 -30.83 -24.57
N PHE A 50 0.80 -29.64 -24.72
CA PHE A 50 1.54 -28.38 -24.74
C PHE A 50 1.00 -27.40 -23.70
N PRO A 51 1.88 -26.65 -23.01
CA PRO A 51 1.45 -25.62 -22.08
C PRO A 51 0.83 -24.44 -22.85
N VAL A 52 -0.39 -24.04 -22.49
CA VAL A 52 -1.06 -22.85 -23.05
C VAL A 52 -1.28 -21.80 -21.96
N GLU A 53 -1.43 -20.53 -22.35
CA GLU A 53 -1.47 -19.40 -21.41
C GLU A 53 -2.56 -19.55 -20.33
N GLY A 54 -3.73 -20.08 -20.69
CA GLY A 54 -4.88 -20.27 -19.78
C GLY A 54 -4.76 -21.43 -18.77
N MET A 55 -3.66 -22.20 -18.78
CA MET A 55 -3.44 -23.31 -17.84
C MET A 55 -2.79 -22.84 -16.53
N SER A 56 -3.10 -23.52 -15.42
CA SER A 56 -2.37 -23.35 -14.17
C SER A 56 -0.90 -23.79 -14.32
N TYR A 57 -0.05 -23.33 -13.41
CA TYR A 57 1.38 -23.66 -13.46
C TYR A 57 1.64 -25.17 -13.36
N GLU A 58 0.92 -25.84 -12.45
CA GLU A 58 0.97 -27.28 -12.21
C GLU A 58 0.48 -28.04 -13.46
N GLN A 59 -0.61 -27.57 -14.07
CA GLN A 59 -1.16 -28.15 -15.31
C GLN A 59 -0.17 -28.03 -16.47
N LYS A 60 0.55 -26.90 -16.59
CA LYS A 60 1.61 -26.71 -17.61
C LYS A 60 2.73 -27.74 -17.43
N LEU A 61 3.20 -27.99 -16.21
CA LEU A 61 4.24 -28.98 -15.94
C LEU A 61 3.74 -30.42 -16.16
N ASN A 62 2.48 -30.71 -15.84
CA ASN A 62 1.86 -32.00 -16.14
C ASN A 62 1.77 -32.25 -17.66
N ALA A 63 1.40 -31.23 -18.45
CA ALA A 63 1.37 -31.32 -19.91
C ALA A 63 2.75 -31.63 -20.51
N VAL A 64 3.80 -30.94 -20.03
CA VAL A 64 5.19 -31.20 -20.45
C VAL A 64 5.62 -32.63 -20.07
N THR A 65 5.28 -33.09 -18.86
CA THR A 65 5.60 -34.45 -18.40
C THR A 65 4.94 -35.52 -19.27
N ARG A 66 3.67 -35.35 -19.64
CA ARG A 66 2.94 -36.25 -20.57
C ARG A 66 3.63 -36.34 -21.92
N THR A 67 4.06 -35.21 -22.47
CA THR A 67 4.77 -35.15 -23.76
C THR A 67 6.11 -35.86 -23.71
N VAL A 68 6.87 -35.69 -22.62
CA VAL A 68 8.13 -36.44 -22.42
C VAL A 68 7.86 -37.95 -22.40
N ILE A 69 6.84 -38.42 -21.66
CA ILE A 69 6.47 -39.84 -21.61
C ILE A 69 6.07 -40.36 -23.00
N LEU A 70 5.22 -39.62 -23.73
CA LEU A 70 4.77 -39.99 -25.07
C LEU A 70 5.94 -40.10 -26.06
N LEU A 71 6.83 -39.10 -26.08
CA LEU A 71 8.03 -39.12 -26.93
C LEU A 71 8.98 -40.26 -26.56
N THR A 72 9.06 -40.62 -25.28
CA THR A 72 9.88 -41.74 -24.82
C THR A 72 9.34 -43.06 -25.32
N ILE A 73 8.01 -43.27 -25.26
CA ILE A 73 7.37 -44.50 -25.76
C ILE A 73 7.60 -44.63 -27.27
N ILE A 74 7.32 -43.57 -28.03
CA ILE A 74 7.54 -43.56 -29.49
C ILE A 74 9.01 -43.78 -29.81
N GLY A 75 9.93 -43.06 -29.14
CA GLY A 75 11.37 -43.20 -29.35
C GLY A 75 11.90 -44.61 -29.04
N MET A 76 11.36 -45.26 -28.02
CA MET A 76 11.70 -46.66 -27.70
C MET A 76 11.19 -47.63 -28.77
N THR A 77 10.01 -47.41 -29.37
CA THR A 77 9.51 -48.28 -30.45
C THR A 77 10.36 -48.23 -31.73
N ILE A 78 11.04 -47.10 -31.99
CA ILE A 78 11.86 -46.92 -33.20
C ILE A 78 13.31 -47.36 -32.98
N SER A 79 13.93 -46.92 -31.87
CA SER A 79 15.38 -47.05 -31.68
C SER A 79 15.79 -48.06 -30.60
N SER A 80 14.86 -48.60 -29.79
CA SER A 80 15.09 -49.56 -28.70
C SER A 80 16.35 -49.31 -27.84
N SER A 81 16.75 -48.04 -27.67
CA SER A 81 18.00 -47.69 -27.03
C SER A 81 17.76 -47.26 -25.58
N LEU A 82 18.43 -47.94 -24.63
CA LEU A 82 18.35 -47.62 -23.20
C LEU A 82 18.77 -46.17 -22.90
N ARG A 83 19.57 -45.56 -23.78
CA ARG A 83 19.99 -44.16 -23.66
C ARG A 83 18.81 -43.18 -23.70
N LEU A 84 17.81 -43.42 -24.55
CA LEU A 84 16.63 -42.56 -24.64
C LEU A 84 15.78 -42.61 -23.37
N PHE A 85 15.67 -43.78 -22.77
CA PHE A 85 14.98 -43.96 -21.48
C PHE A 85 15.69 -43.20 -20.35
N LEU A 86 17.02 -43.27 -20.27
CA LEU A 86 17.80 -42.55 -19.26
C LEU A 86 17.67 -41.03 -19.41
N ILE A 87 17.68 -40.51 -20.64
CA ILE A 87 17.49 -39.07 -20.91
C ILE A 87 16.09 -38.63 -20.44
N SER A 88 15.06 -39.42 -20.74
CA SER A 88 13.69 -39.16 -20.28
C SER A 88 13.60 -39.08 -18.76
N LEU A 89 14.22 -40.02 -18.04
CA LEU A 89 14.25 -40.02 -16.58
C LEU A 89 14.91 -38.74 -16.02
N VAL A 90 16.03 -38.32 -16.60
CA VAL A 90 16.71 -37.07 -16.21
C VAL A 90 15.81 -35.86 -16.48
N THR A 91 15.11 -35.81 -17.61
CA THR A 91 14.22 -34.70 -17.94
C THR A 91 13.01 -34.61 -17.00
N ILE A 92 12.40 -35.74 -16.63
CA ILE A 92 11.32 -35.77 -15.64
C ILE A 92 11.85 -35.32 -14.27
N GLY A 93 13.06 -35.72 -13.90
CA GLY A 93 13.75 -35.23 -12.70
C GLY A 93 13.98 -33.70 -12.71
N ALA A 94 14.34 -33.13 -13.86
CA ALA A 94 14.48 -31.68 -14.00
C ALA A 94 13.14 -30.94 -13.84
N ILE A 95 12.06 -31.49 -14.38
CA ILE A 95 10.69 -30.94 -14.20
C ILE A 95 10.29 -30.96 -12.72
N PHE A 96 10.61 -32.05 -12.01
CA PHE A 96 10.39 -32.15 -10.57
C PHE A 96 11.17 -31.08 -9.78
N LEU A 97 12.46 -30.88 -10.09
CA LEU A 97 13.27 -29.84 -9.45
C LEU A 97 12.70 -28.45 -9.69
N LEU A 98 12.24 -28.17 -10.92
CA LEU A 98 11.62 -26.90 -11.28
C LEU A 98 10.36 -26.64 -10.43
N TYR A 99 9.47 -27.63 -10.32
CA TYR A 99 8.31 -27.55 -9.44
C TYR A 99 8.71 -27.30 -7.98
N TYR A 100 9.66 -28.07 -7.45
CA TYR A 100 10.09 -27.95 -6.05
C TYR A 100 10.65 -26.56 -5.71
N TYR A 101 11.47 -25.98 -6.60
CA TYR A 101 12.00 -24.62 -6.39
C TYR A 101 10.90 -23.55 -6.47
N HIS A 102 9.95 -23.68 -7.39
CA HIS A 102 8.85 -22.74 -7.51
C HIS A 102 7.92 -22.78 -6.28
N THR A 103 7.56 -23.97 -5.78
CA THR A 103 6.73 -24.11 -4.57
C THR A 103 7.41 -23.47 -3.35
N LYS A 104 8.72 -23.70 -3.16
CA LYS A 104 9.51 -23.05 -2.09
C LYS A 104 9.54 -21.52 -2.20
N GLU A 105 9.55 -20.98 -3.42
CA GLU A 105 9.55 -19.54 -3.65
C GLU A 105 8.17 -18.92 -3.38
N GLN A 106 7.10 -19.60 -3.79
CA GLN A 106 5.72 -19.18 -3.51
C GLN A 106 5.44 -19.17 -2.01
N GLU A 107 5.82 -20.22 -1.27
CA GLU A 107 5.68 -20.26 0.20
C GLU A 107 6.34 -19.05 0.88
N LYS A 108 7.52 -18.63 0.43
CA LYS A 108 8.20 -17.43 0.97
C LYS A 108 7.47 -16.14 0.63
N LYS A 109 6.88 -16.04 -0.55
CA LYS A 109 6.07 -14.88 -0.98
C LYS A 109 4.78 -14.79 -0.19
N ASP A 110 4.11 -15.92 0.03
CA ASP A 110 2.86 -15.99 0.79
C ASP A 110 3.08 -15.64 2.26
N VAL A 111 4.13 -16.20 2.90
CA VAL A 111 4.51 -15.82 4.27
C VAL A 111 4.87 -14.33 4.37
N LYS A 112 5.57 -13.77 3.37
CA LYS A 112 5.88 -12.33 3.36
C LYS A 112 4.62 -11.47 3.20
N LYS A 113 3.66 -11.91 2.37
CA LYS A 113 2.38 -11.23 2.13
C LYS A 113 1.49 -11.29 3.37
N GLU A 114 1.46 -12.42 4.06
CA GLU A 114 0.77 -12.60 5.34
C GLU A 114 1.42 -11.76 6.46
N LEU A 115 2.75 -11.71 6.53
CA LEU A 115 3.45 -10.84 7.48
C LEU A 115 3.19 -9.36 7.20
N GLN A 116 3.07 -8.98 5.92
CA GLN A 116 2.74 -7.63 5.50
C GLN A 116 1.28 -7.26 5.80
N SER A 117 0.33 -8.19 5.63
CA SER A 117 -1.07 -7.96 6.03
C SER A 117 -1.25 -7.90 7.55
N ILE A 118 -0.48 -8.67 8.33
CA ILE A 118 -0.43 -8.54 9.79
C ILE A 118 0.14 -7.18 10.19
N LYS A 119 1.18 -6.69 9.48
CA LYS A 119 1.74 -5.35 9.70
C LYS A 119 0.73 -4.22 9.36
N GLU A 120 -0.13 -4.43 8.37
CA GLU A 120 -1.23 -3.53 8.03
C GLU A 120 -2.42 -3.63 9.01
N SER A 121 -2.57 -4.77 9.71
CA SER A 121 -3.61 -5.01 10.72
C SER A 121 -3.32 -4.39 12.11
N PHE A 122 -2.27 -3.58 12.25
CA PHE A 122 -1.99 -2.78 13.46
C PHE A 122 -2.71 -1.42 13.45
N GLU A 123 -3.84 -1.27 12.76
CA GLU A 123 -4.76 -0.19 13.10
C GLU A 123 -5.28 -0.47 14.52
N GLY A 124 -4.82 0.33 15.49
CA GLY A 124 -4.99 0.03 16.91
C GLY A 124 -6.45 -0.23 17.31
N PRO A 125 -6.69 -0.96 18.41
CA PRO A 125 -8.03 -1.39 18.86
C PRO A 125 -9.06 -0.24 19.02
N ALA A 126 -8.60 1.00 19.08
CA ALA A 126 -9.43 2.19 19.03
C ALA A 126 -10.14 2.39 17.68
N ARG A 127 -9.49 2.13 16.53
CA ARG A 127 -10.10 2.31 15.21
C ARG A 127 -11.18 1.28 14.95
N ASP A 128 -10.91 0.01 15.29
CA ASP A 128 -11.87 -1.08 15.16
C ASP A 128 -13.13 -0.87 16.04
N TYR A 129 -12.94 -0.30 17.25
CA TYR A 129 -14.06 0.13 18.08
C TYR A 129 -14.87 1.27 17.44
N LEU A 130 -14.23 2.26 16.83
CA LEU A 130 -14.91 3.40 16.20
C LEU A 130 -15.75 2.96 14.98
N THR A 131 -15.20 2.11 14.11
CA THR A 131 -15.92 1.54 12.95
C THR A 131 -17.07 0.65 13.39
N LYS A 132 -16.86 -0.23 14.37
CA LYS A 132 -17.90 -1.12 14.89
C LYS A 132 -19.09 -0.36 15.50
N ASN A 133 -18.83 0.80 16.11
CA ASN A 133 -19.85 1.62 16.74
C ASN A 133 -20.38 2.75 15.84
N ASN A 134 -20.01 2.79 14.55
CA ASN A 134 -20.37 3.86 13.60
C ASN A 134 -20.08 5.28 14.14
N ILE A 135 -19.02 5.44 14.94
CA ILE A 135 -18.61 6.75 15.45
C ILE A 135 -17.79 7.41 14.35
N SER A 136 -18.29 8.52 13.79
CA SER A 136 -17.57 9.27 12.76
C SER A 136 -16.21 9.70 13.32
N VAL A 137 -15.13 9.25 12.68
CA VAL A 137 -13.79 9.77 12.95
C VAL A 137 -13.85 11.26 12.64
N ALA A 138 -13.51 12.10 13.64
CA ALA A 138 -13.54 13.55 13.51
C ALA A 138 -12.86 14.01 12.22
N GLU A 139 -13.35 15.10 11.63
CA GLU A 139 -12.72 15.71 10.46
C GLU A 139 -11.22 15.87 10.69
N PRO A 140 -10.39 15.73 9.63
CA PRO A 140 -8.95 15.78 9.75
C PRO A 140 -8.54 17.11 10.39
N ILE A 141 -8.09 17.01 11.64
CA ILE A 141 -7.62 18.15 12.46
C ILE A 141 -6.36 18.82 11.88
N PHE A 142 -5.75 18.25 10.85
CA PHE A 142 -4.54 18.75 10.20
C PHE A 142 -4.73 18.84 8.68
N THR A 143 -4.18 19.89 8.06
CA THR A 143 -4.10 19.98 6.59
C THR A 143 -2.99 19.08 6.07
N GLU A 144 -3.24 18.25 5.07
CA GLU A 144 -2.16 17.44 4.49
C GLU A 144 -1.10 18.28 3.74
N PRO A 145 0.18 17.85 3.71
CA PRO A 145 1.22 18.46 2.89
C PRO A 145 0.80 18.54 1.42
N THR A 146 1.06 19.68 0.78
CA THR A 146 0.80 19.87 -0.66
C THR A 146 2.08 20.27 -1.38
N SER A 147 2.17 20.04 -2.69
CA SER A 147 3.34 20.40 -3.50
C SER A 147 3.67 21.90 -3.40
N SER A 148 2.64 22.76 -3.44
CA SER A 148 2.83 24.21 -3.30
C SER A 148 3.30 24.63 -1.89
N ASN A 149 3.04 23.83 -0.86
CA ASN A 149 3.42 24.13 0.52
C ASN A 149 3.68 22.84 1.32
N PRO A 150 4.85 22.18 1.12
CA PRO A 150 5.11 20.86 1.71
C PRO A 150 5.10 20.88 3.24
N PHE A 151 5.55 21.97 3.86
CA PHE A 151 5.59 22.11 5.33
C PHE A 151 4.31 22.71 5.92
N ASN A 152 3.35 23.06 5.07
CA ASN A 152 2.11 23.74 5.41
C ASN A 152 2.28 25.01 6.29
N ASN A 153 3.36 25.78 6.05
CA ASN A 153 3.59 27.05 6.76
C ASN A 153 2.59 28.12 6.33
N VAL A 154 2.27 29.08 7.19
CA VAL A 154 1.39 30.21 6.82
C VAL A 154 2.03 31.01 5.70
N LEU A 155 1.32 31.13 4.58
CA LEU A 155 1.72 31.96 3.43
C LEU A 155 0.98 33.30 3.48
N VAL A 156 1.53 34.33 2.85
CA VAL A 156 0.88 35.64 2.76
C VAL A 156 -0.46 35.55 2.03
N THR A 157 -0.56 34.66 1.04
CA THR A 157 -1.79 34.38 0.28
C THR A 157 -2.88 33.73 1.14
N ASP A 158 -2.53 33.05 2.22
CA ASP A 158 -3.50 32.36 3.06
C ASP A 158 -4.46 33.34 3.76
N TYR A 159 -4.06 34.60 3.98
CA TYR A 159 -4.96 35.61 4.57
C TYR A 159 -6.19 35.91 3.71
N ASP A 160 -6.05 35.86 2.38
CA ASP A 160 -7.15 36.13 1.45
C ASP A 160 -7.89 34.85 1.04
N TYR A 161 -7.14 33.76 0.78
CA TYR A 161 -7.69 32.54 0.17
C TYR A 161 -7.94 31.41 1.16
N ASN A 162 -7.33 31.44 2.35
CA ASN A 162 -7.47 30.41 3.38
C ASN A 162 -7.46 30.99 4.81
N PRO A 163 -8.43 31.89 5.15
CA PRO A 163 -8.41 32.62 6.42
C PRO A 163 -8.63 31.72 7.65
N ASN A 164 -9.20 30.52 7.48
CA ASN A 164 -9.43 29.52 8.52
C ASN A 164 -8.50 28.31 8.35
N LYS A 165 -7.20 28.58 8.16
CA LYS A 165 -6.20 27.54 7.88
C LYS A 165 -6.06 26.56 9.06
N GLN A 166 -6.25 25.28 8.77
CA GLN A 166 -6.03 24.19 9.73
C GLN A 166 -4.53 23.96 9.99
N PRO A 167 -4.14 23.52 11.20
CA PRO A 167 -2.74 23.38 11.59
C PRO A 167 -2.00 22.37 10.70
N ALA A 168 -0.69 22.56 10.60
CA ALA A 168 0.19 21.60 9.95
C ALA A 168 0.30 20.31 10.78
N PRO A 169 0.43 19.15 10.11
CA PRO A 169 0.60 17.87 10.77
C PRO A 169 2.01 17.81 11.39
N PRO A 170 2.18 16.98 12.45
CA PRO A 170 3.46 16.86 13.12
C PRO A 170 4.55 16.29 12.19
N ALA A 171 5.50 17.13 11.77
CA ALA A 171 6.57 16.76 10.84
C ALA A 171 7.54 15.69 11.37
N PHE A 172 7.59 15.46 12.69
CA PHE A 172 8.38 14.39 13.29
C PHE A 172 7.76 12.99 13.08
N ASN A 173 6.47 12.90 12.72
CA ASN A 173 5.84 11.63 12.42
C ASN A 173 6.37 11.12 11.08
N LYS A 174 6.90 9.89 11.05
CA LYS A 174 7.48 9.28 9.85
C LYS A 174 6.54 9.29 8.65
N ASN A 175 5.26 8.98 8.85
CA ASN A 175 4.28 8.95 7.76
C ASN A 175 4.06 10.34 7.14
N ILE A 176 4.10 11.38 7.97
CA ILE A 176 3.95 12.77 7.53
C ILE A 176 5.24 13.25 6.87
N ASN A 177 6.41 12.92 7.45
CA ASN A 177 7.70 13.25 6.88
C ASN A 177 7.85 12.68 5.46
N GLU A 178 7.49 11.40 5.26
CA GLU A 178 7.48 10.78 3.93
C GLU A 178 6.56 11.53 2.96
N LYS A 179 5.36 11.95 3.40
CA LYS A 179 4.46 12.80 2.59
C LYS A 179 5.10 14.16 2.25
N ILE A 180 5.74 14.83 3.22
CA ILE A 180 6.44 16.12 3.00
C ILE A 180 7.54 15.93 1.95
N LEU A 181 8.34 14.86 2.04
CA LEU A 181 9.39 14.55 1.07
C LEU A 181 8.83 14.30 -0.32
N THR A 182 7.74 13.54 -0.45
CA THR A 182 7.07 13.31 -1.73
C THR A 182 6.55 14.61 -2.34
N GLN A 183 5.90 15.46 -1.55
CA GLN A 183 5.38 16.74 -2.02
C GLN A 183 6.50 17.72 -2.38
N ALA A 184 7.61 17.72 -1.64
CA ALA A 184 8.78 18.53 -1.98
C ALA A 184 9.44 18.08 -3.30
N LYS A 185 9.47 16.77 -3.59
CA LYS A 185 9.91 16.27 -4.90
C LYS A 185 8.93 16.66 -6.02
N GLN A 186 7.63 16.62 -5.73
CA GLN A 186 6.58 17.05 -6.66
C GLN A 186 6.72 18.54 -6.99
N PHE A 187 7.02 19.39 -6.00
CA PHE A 187 7.27 20.82 -6.19
C PHE A 187 8.38 21.07 -7.21
N VAL A 188 9.48 20.31 -7.13
CA VAL A 188 10.59 20.42 -8.09
C VAL A 188 10.15 20.06 -9.51
N ASN A 189 9.28 19.05 -9.67
CA ASN A 189 8.73 18.71 -10.99
C ASN A 189 7.82 19.82 -11.53
N GLU A 190 6.93 20.35 -10.71
CA GLU A 190 5.99 21.40 -11.08
C GLU A 190 6.70 22.72 -11.43
N ALA A 191 7.81 23.02 -10.74
CA ALA A 191 8.65 24.18 -11.03
C ALA A 191 9.46 24.04 -12.35
N ASN A 192 9.60 22.83 -12.90
CA ASN A 192 10.42 22.55 -14.09
C ASN A 192 9.61 21.79 -15.17
N PRO A 193 8.57 22.41 -15.76
CA PRO A 193 7.68 21.74 -16.72
C PRO A 193 8.39 21.31 -18.01
N ASP A 194 9.48 21.97 -18.40
CA ASP A 194 10.23 21.68 -19.63
C ASP A 194 11.04 20.36 -19.57
N GLN A 195 11.18 19.77 -18.37
CA GLN A 195 12.01 18.59 -18.14
C GLN A 195 11.17 17.39 -17.68
N PRO A 196 10.67 16.55 -18.61
CA PRO A 196 9.96 15.34 -18.22
C PRO A 196 10.89 14.39 -17.45
N ASN A 197 10.37 13.78 -16.38
CA ASN A 197 11.07 12.83 -15.51
C ASN A 197 12.28 13.39 -14.72
N ILE A 198 12.31 14.69 -14.40
CA ILE A 198 13.40 15.28 -13.61
C ILE A 198 13.56 14.61 -12.22
N SER A 199 12.45 14.23 -11.57
CA SER A 199 12.48 13.47 -10.31
C SER A 199 13.28 12.16 -10.39
N ASN A 200 13.15 11.40 -11.48
CA ASN A 200 13.88 10.15 -11.62
C ASN A 200 15.38 10.38 -11.86
N LYS A 201 15.77 11.57 -12.35
CA LYS A 201 17.18 11.90 -12.53
C LYS A 201 17.81 12.42 -11.25
N LEU A 202 17.06 13.20 -10.46
CA LEU A 202 17.55 13.82 -9.23
C LEU A 202 17.42 12.93 -7.99
N PHE A 203 16.49 11.97 -7.97
CA PHE A 203 16.14 11.24 -6.74
C PHE A 203 16.10 9.71 -6.92
N ALA A 204 16.78 9.16 -7.94
CA ALA A 204 16.76 7.72 -8.20
C ALA A 204 17.63 6.91 -7.23
N SER A 205 18.81 7.41 -6.86
CA SER A 205 19.72 6.64 -5.99
C SER A 205 19.45 6.92 -4.51
N LEU A 206 19.88 6.00 -3.65
CA LEU A 206 19.82 6.20 -2.20
C LEU A 206 20.68 7.38 -1.75
N GLY A 207 21.83 7.60 -2.41
CA GLY A 207 22.72 8.74 -2.13
C GLY A 207 22.03 10.06 -2.44
N ASP A 208 21.42 10.17 -3.61
CA ASP A 208 20.73 11.42 -4.01
C ASP A 208 19.54 11.72 -3.09
N ASN A 209 18.83 10.68 -2.61
CA ASN A 209 17.75 10.85 -1.63
C ASN A 209 18.28 11.37 -0.28
N LEU A 210 19.42 10.85 0.18
CA LEU A 210 20.05 11.31 1.42
C LEU A 210 20.52 12.77 1.29
N ASP A 211 21.15 13.12 0.18
CA ASP A 211 21.60 14.48 -0.10
C ASP A 211 20.40 15.44 -0.19
N PHE A 212 19.30 15.01 -0.81
CA PHE A 212 18.05 15.77 -0.84
C PHE A 212 17.46 15.98 0.56
N GLU A 213 17.33 14.92 1.38
CA GLU A 213 16.90 15.05 2.77
C GLU A 213 17.80 16.00 3.57
N GLN A 214 19.11 15.92 3.36
CA GLN A 214 20.06 16.81 4.02
C GLN A 214 19.93 18.26 3.57
N SER A 215 19.60 18.48 2.28
CA SER A 215 19.31 19.81 1.72
C SER A 215 18.03 20.42 2.29
N LEU A 216 17.11 19.58 2.82
CA LEU A 216 15.86 20.04 3.42
C LEU A 216 15.99 20.50 4.87
N ARG A 217 17.15 20.31 5.52
CA ARG A 217 17.38 20.75 6.93
C ARG A 217 17.01 22.21 7.26
N PRO A 218 17.26 23.23 6.43
CA PRO A 218 16.84 24.60 6.75
C PRO A 218 15.32 24.78 6.68
N PHE A 219 14.59 23.89 5.99
CA PHE A 219 13.15 23.97 5.82
C PHE A 219 12.44 23.14 6.90
N HIS A 220 11.50 23.78 7.59
CA HIS A 220 10.76 23.17 8.69
C HIS A 220 9.39 23.84 8.83
N SER A 221 8.47 23.15 9.50
CA SER A 221 7.20 23.75 9.89
C SER A 221 7.42 24.74 11.03
N THR A 222 6.89 25.96 10.91
CA THR A 222 6.99 27.00 11.94
C THR A 222 6.11 26.65 13.15
N ALA A 223 6.39 27.28 14.30
CA ALA A 223 5.61 27.01 15.52
C ALA A 223 4.12 27.37 15.40
N SER A 224 3.80 28.43 14.65
CA SER A 224 2.44 28.82 14.31
C SER A 224 2.17 28.49 12.85
N THR A 225 1.15 27.66 12.59
CA THR A 225 0.74 27.25 11.23
C THR A 225 -0.72 27.54 10.92
N THR A 226 -1.46 28.11 11.88
CA THR A 226 -2.88 28.49 11.75
C THR A 226 -3.04 29.98 11.53
N ILE A 227 -4.22 30.36 11.04
CA ILE A 227 -4.67 31.75 11.00
C ILE A 227 -6.03 31.81 11.71
N PRO A 228 -6.20 32.63 12.76
CA PRO A 228 -5.14 33.30 13.53
C PRO A 228 -4.25 32.28 14.27
N ASN A 229 -3.12 32.76 14.85
CA ASN A 229 -2.32 31.94 15.77
C ASN A 229 -3.16 31.57 17.02
N ASP A 230 -2.99 30.35 17.51
CA ASP A 230 -3.75 29.80 18.64
C ASP A 230 -3.24 30.33 20.00
N GLN A 231 -3.57 31.59 20.28
CA GLN A 231 -3.25 32.24 21.55
C GLN A 231 -4.01 31.62 22.72
N ASN A 232 -5.18 31.02 22.48
CA ASN A 232 -5.98 30.42 23.53
C ASN A 232 -5.30 29.15 24.07
N ALA A 233 -4.88 28.25 23.18
CA ALA A 233 -4.14 27.05 23.59
C ALA A 233 -2.82 27.42 24.28
N PHE A 234 -2.14 28.49 23.85
CA PHE A 234 -0.94 28.98 24.56
C PHE A 234 -1.26 29.48 25.98
N ALA A 235 -2.34 30.25 26.16
CA ALA A 235 -2.76 30.72 27.48
C ALA A 235 -3.19 29.56 28.40
N GLU A 236 -3.92 28.58 27.86
CA GLU A 236 -4.29 27.35 28.58
C GLU A 236 -3.06 26.51 28.94
N PHE A 237 -2.06 26.42 28.06
CA PHE A 237 -0.80 25.76 28.36
C PHE A 237 -0.06 26.43 29.53
N CYS A 238 0.01 27.77 29.55
CA CYS A 238 0.70 28.51 30.61
C CYS A 238 -0.07 28.56 31.94
N TYR A 239 -1.40 28.69 31.89
CA TYR A 239 -2.21 29.04 33.07
C TYR A 239 -3.44 28.14 33.29
N GLY A 240 -3.82 27.31 32.33
CA GLY A 240 -5.07 26.54 32.38
C GLY A 240 -5.14 25.52 33.51
N SER A 241 -3.99 25.04 34.00
CA SER A 241 -3.90 24.14 35.16
C SER A 241 -3.68 24.88 36.49
N MET A 242 -3.62 26.22 36.47
CA MET A 242 -3.34 27.01 37.66
C MET A 242 -4.60 27.16 38.51
N ILE A 243 -4.74 26.28 39.50
CA ILE A 243 -5.81 26.36 40.49
C ILE A 243 -5.64 27.57 41.41
N SER A 244 -6.70 28.36 41.60
CA SER A 244 -6.69 29.53 42.48
C SER A 244 -7.47 29.29 43.77
N CYS A 245 -6.93 29.75 44.91
CA CYS A 245 -7.68 29.75 46.17
C CYS A 245 -8.93 30.65 46.09
N LYS A 246 -8.90 31.70 45.25
CA LYS A 246 -10.07 32.59 45.05
C LYS A 246 -11.25 31.87 44.40
N GLU A 247 -11.01 30.77 43.72
CA GLU A 247 -12.03 29.92 43.08
C GLU A 247 -12.62 28.89 44.06
N GLY A 248 -12.20 28.91 45.33
CA GLY A 248 -12.67 27.96 46.36
C GLY A 248 -11.96 26.60 46.31
N ASN A 249 -10.79 26.51 45.69
CA ASN A 249 -10.00 25.28 45.67
C ASN A 249 -9.19 25.11 46.99
N ASP A 250 -9.59 24.14 47.80
CA ASP A 250 -8.98 23.89 49.12
C ASP A 250 -7.48 23.56 49.05
N PHE A 251 -7.04 22.80 48.03
CA PHE A 251 -5.62 22.46 47.83
C PHE A 251 -4.78 23.69 47.48
N ALA A 252 -5.33 24.61 46.67
CA ALA A 252 -4.67 25.87 46.34
C ALA A 252 -4.56 26.79 47.57
N CYS A 253 -5.61 26.84 48.40
CA CYS A 253 -5.61 27.64 49.63
C CYS A 253 -4.61 27.12 50.67
N ALA A 254 -4.47 25.79 50.80
CA ALA A 254 -3.56 25.18 51.76
C ALA A 254 -2.07 25.34 51.39
N ARG A 255 -1.74 25.61 50.13
CA ARG A 255 -0.36 25.58 49.60
C ARG A 255 0.62 26.55 50.28
N ASN A 256 0.12 27.64 50.86
CA ASN A 256 0.90 28.66 51.56
C ASN A 256 0.44 28.89 53.02
N LEU A 257 -0.37 27.99 53.60
CA LEU A 257 -0.70 28.09 55.02
C LEU A 257 0.54 27.72 55.85
N SER A 258 1.27 28.74 56.28
CA SER A 258 2.32 28.65 57.30
C SER A 258 1.70 28.37 58.66
N ARG A 259 1.14 27.17 58.88
CA ARG A 259 0.94 26.70 60.26
C ARG A 259 2.30 26.24 60.78
N HIS A 260 3.05 27.22 61.25
CA HIS A 260 4.11 27.04 62.23
C HIS A 260 3.48 26.32 63.42
N THR A 261 3.81 25.05 63.61
CA THR A 261 3.59 24.37 64.89
C THR A 261 4.49 25.06 65.91
N ASN A 262 3.97 26.09 66.58
CA ASN A 262 4.53 26.49 67.86
C ASN A 262 4.05 25.44 68.87
N TYR A 263 5.02 24.67 69.36
CA TYR A 263 4.92 23.79 70.52
C TYR A 263 4.32 24.50 71.73
#